data_AF-A0A1Y2Q9H5-F1
#
_entry.id   AF-A0A1Y2Q9H5-F1
#
_cell.length_a   1.000
_cell.length_b   1.000
_cell.length_c   1.000
_cell.angle_alpha   90.00
_cell.angle_beta   90.00
_cell.angle_gamma   90.00
#
_symmetry.space_group_name_H-M   'P 1'
#
loop_
_entity.id
_entity.type
_entity.pdbx_description
1 polymer ?
#
loop_
_entity_poly.entity_id
_entity_poly.type
_entity_poly.pdbx_seq_one_letter_code
_entity_poly.pdbx_strand_id
1 'polypeptide(L)'
;MKTKKPLEVGFSREGVAKQAAQKRGEQRTEEVRSKVKATMAVIAQEIATNDGVYPHRNGALSAAEVARRAGVHPTSFYTDKLRDLGEEVRTWLDELKREKVVGSVRVRKTLVARIEDWKKLYEGLLQSHRDTELELQEVQYQLSEARNSIKDLEQQKARLEVLAGEAAGKKVIPLRPKNG
;
A
#
# COMPACT_ATOMS: atom_id res chain seq x y z
N MET A 1 44.73 -49.21 -53.60
CA MET A 1 43.70 -48.27 -53.10
C MET A 1 44.03 -47.92 -51.66
N LYS A 2 44.40 -46.67 -51.36
CA LYS A 2 44.62 -46.21 -49.97
C LYS A 2 43.38 -45.41 -49.55
N THR A 3 42.63 -45.92 -48.58
CA THR A 3 41.46 -45.25 -48.00
C THR A 3 41.93 -44.08 -47.14
N LYS A 4 41.47 -42.86 -47.47
CA LYS A 4 41.70 -41.66 -46.63
C LYS A 4 40.84 -41.77 -45.38
N LYS A 5 41.49 -41.72 -44.22
CA LYS A 5 40.86 -41.64 -42.90
C LYS A 5 40.12 -40.29 -42.77
N PRO A 6 38.86 -40.25 -42.28
CA PRO A 6 38.16 -38.99 -42.08
C PRO A 6 38.80 -38.22 -40.92
N LEU A 7 39.08 -36.93 -41.14
CA LEU A 7 39.50 -35.98 -40.13
C LEU A 7 38.30 -35.71 -39.21
N GLU A 8 38.30 -36.28 -38.00
CA GLU A 8 37.40 -35.86 -36.95
C GLU A 8 37.77 -34.44 -36.50
N VAL A 9 36.93 -33.47 -36.87
CA VAL A 9 37.02 -32.10 -36.38
C VAL A 9 36.51 -32.09 -34.93
N GLY A 10 37.40 -32.44 -34.00
CA GLY A 10 37.10 -32.38 -32.57
C GLY A 10 36.89 -30.93 -32.11
N PHE A 11 35.66 -30.59 -31.72
CA PHE A 11 35.40 -29.35 -30.98
C PHE A 11 36.14 -29.44 -29.62
N SER A 12 37.19 -28.63 -29.45
CA SER A 12 37.92 -28.56 -28.18
C SER A 12 36.96 -28.15 -27.04
N ARG A 13 36.88 -28.96 -25.98
CA ARG A 13 36.05 -28.71 -24.78
C ARG A 13 36.31 -27.33 -24.17
N GLU A 14 37.52 -26.80 -24.32
CA GLU A 14 37.91 -25.45 -23.88
C GLU A 14 37.20 -24.35 -24.66
N GLY A 15 37.01 -24.52 -25.98
CA GLY A 15 36.29 -23.57 -26.82
C GLY A 15 34.82 -23.49 -26.48
N VAL A 16 34.18 -24.63 -26.19
CA VAL A 16 32.78 -24.71 -25.77
C VAL A 16 32.58 -24.09 -24.38
N ALA A 17 33.49 -24.34 -23.44
CA ALA A 17 33.45 -23.73 -22.11
C ALA A 17 33.63 -22.20 -22.16
N LYS A 18 34.54 -21.71 -23.01
CA LYS A 18 34.76 -20.28 -23.21
C LYS A 18 33.53 -19.58 -23.82
N GLN A 19 32.90 -20.20 -24.82
CA GLN A 19 31.66 -19.68 -25.42
C GLN A 19 30.49 -19.70 -24.43
N ALA A 20 30.35 -20.75 -23.62
CA ALA A 20 29.31 -20.82 -22.59
C ALA A 20 29.51 -19.76 -21.49
N ALA A 21 30.76 -19.53 -21.06
CA ALA A 21 31.09 -18.47 -20.11
C ALA A 21 30.79 -17.07 -20.66
N GLN A 22 31.07 -16.84 -21.95
CA GLN A 22 30.76 -15.59 -22.63
C GLN A 22 29.24 -15.33 -22.68
N LYS A 23 28.44 -16.32 -23.12
CA LYS A 23 26.98 -16.22 -23.17
C LYS A 23 26.36 -15.93 -21.79
N ARG A 24 26.83 -16.60 -20.74
CA ARG A 24 26.38 -16.32 -19.35
C ARG A 24 26.74 -14.91 -18.90
N GLY A 25 27.92 -14.42 -19.30
CA GLY A 25 28.34 -13.06 -19.03
C GLY A 25 27.43 -12.02 -19.69
N GLU A 26 27.08 -12.24 -20.95
CA GLU A 26 26.17 -11.38 -21.73
C GLU A 26 24.76 -11.39 -21.15
N GLN A 27 24.21 -12.57 -20.80
CA GLN A 27 22.90 -12.69 -20.14
C GLN A 27 22.85 -11.91 -18.83
N ARG A 28 23.87 -12.06 -17.98
CA ARG A 28 23.94 -11.33 -16.70
C ARG A 28 24.00 -9.82 -16.89
N THR A 29 24.73 -9.36 -17.90
CA THR A 29 24.80 -7.92 -18.25
C THR A 29 23.42 -7.40 -18.68
N GLU A 30 22.68 -8.17 -19.48
CA GLU A 30 21.35 -7.78 -19.94
C GLU A 30 20.30 -7.78 -18.82
N GLU A 31 20.36 -8.75 -17.91
CA GLU A 31 19.53 -8.78 -16.71
C GLU A 31 19.74 -7.54 -15.84
N VAL A 32 21.00 -7.11 -15.67
CA VAL A 32 21.34 -5.90 -14.92
C VAL A 32 20.78 -4.66 -15.62
N ARG A 33 20.91 -4.56 -16.95
CA ARG A 33 20.32 -3.46 -17.74
C ARG A 33 18.82 -3.38 -17.54
N SER A 34 18.13 -4.51 -17.64
CA SER A 34 16.66 -4.60 -17.47
C SER A 34 16.22 -4.16 -16.08
N LYS A 35 16.91 -4.60 -15.02
CA LYS A 35 16.61 -4.22 -13.63
C LYS A 35 16.79 -2.72 -13.39
N VAL A 36 17.86 -2.14 -13.92
CA VAL A 36 18.15 -0.71 -13.78
C VAL A 36 17.08 0.12 -14.49
N LYS A 37 16.70 -0.25 -15.72
CA LYS A 37 15.63 0.44 -16.47
C LYS A 37 14.26 0.33 -15.79
N ALA A 38 13.90 -0.84 -15.29
CA ALA A 38 12.68 -1.01 -14.51
C ALA A 38 12.69 -0.13 -13.25
N THR A 39 13.84 -0.03 -12.57
CA THR A 39 14.01 0.81 -11.38
C THR A 39 13.86 2.30 -11.72
N MET A 40 14.43 2.76 -12.84
CA MET A 40 14.25 4.14 -13.31
C MET A 40 12.78 4.47 -13.56
N ALA A 41 12.00 3.55 -14.14
CA ALA A 41 10.57 3.73 -14.35
C ALA A 41 9.78 3.82 -13.03
N VAL A 42 10.09 2.97 -12.06
CA VAL A 42 9.48 3.02 -10.71
C VAL A 42 9.80 4.36 -10.04
N ILE A 43 11.06 4.79 -10.07
CA ILE A 43 11.48 6.08 -9.50
C ILE A 43 10.75 7.25 -10.19
N ALA A 44 10.60 7.21 -11.51
CA ALA A 44 9.85 8.23 -12.23
C ALA A 44 8.37 8.29 -11.79
N GLN A 45 7.73 7.14 -11.58
CA GLN A 45 6.36 7.07 -11.09
C GLN A 45 6.22 7.61 -9.66
N GLU A 46 7.16 7.30 -8.78
CA GLU A 46 7.18 7.81 -7.40
C GLU A 46 7.33 9.33 -7.37
N ILE A 47 8.21 9.85 -8.21
CA ILE A 47 8.42 11.29 -8.40
C ILE A 47 7.11 11.94 -8.88
N ALA A 48 6.46 11.37 -9.89
CA ALA A 48 5.19 11.88 -10.41
C ALA A 48 4.07 11.86 -9.36
N THR A 49 4.04 10.85 -8.50
CA THR A 49 3.04 10.70 -7.43
C THR A 49 3.27 11.66 -6.26
N ASN A 50 4.52 12.10 -6.05
CA ASN A 50 4.91 12.93 -4.92
C ASN A 50 5.23 14.37 -5.34
N ASP A 51 4.36 14.97 -6.16
CA ASP A 51 4.44 16.36 -6.64
C ASP A 51 5.78 16.70 -7.33
N GLY A 52 6.35 15.73 -8.05
CA GLY A 52 7.64 15.88 -8.71
C GLY A 52 8.83 15.77 -7.76
N VAL A 53 8.66 15.33 -6.51
CA VAL A 53 9.75 15.18 -5.53
C VAL A 53 10.07 13.72 -5.31
N TYR A 54 11.35 13.35 -5.38
CA TYR A 54 11.76 12.01 -4.99
C TYR A 54 11.50 11.79 -3.47
N PRO A 55 10.69 10.79 -3.06
CA PRO A 55 10.23 10.66 -1.68
C PRO A 55 11.34 10.23 -0.69
N HIS A 56 12.45 9.71 -1.18
CA HIS A 56 13.53 9.18 -0.35
C HIS A 56 14.73 10.13 -0.30
N ARG A 57 15.56 9.96 0.75
CA ARG A 57 16.85 10.66 0.89
C ARG A 57 16.77 12.18 0.72
N ASN A 58 15.74 12.80 1.32
CA ASN A 58 15.49 14.25 1.25
C ASN A 58 15.39 14.79 -0.19
N GLY A 59 14.84 14.01 -1.13
CA GLY A 59 14.71 14.42 -2.54
C GLY A 59 15.99 14.26 -3.36
N ALA A 60 17.08 13.78 -2.78
CA ALA A 60 18.35 13.61 -3.48
C ALA A 60 18.41 12.27 -4.21
N LEU A 61 18.15 12.31 -5.52
CA LEU A 61 18.36 11.18 -6.42
C LEU A 61 19.77 11.22 -7.03
N SER A 62 20.48 10.11 -7.02
CA SER A 62 21.82 9.97 -7.62
C SER A 62 21.98 8.62 -8.31
N ALA A 63 23.00 8.46 -9.15
CA ALA A 63 23.26 7.18 -9.81
C ALA A 63 23.50 6.05 -8.80
N ALA A 64 24.15 6.35 -7.67
CA ALA A 64 24.33 5.38 -6.59
C ALA A 64 22.99 4.96 -5.96
N GLU A 65 22.02 5.87 -5.89
CA GLU A 65 20.67 5.54 -5.41
C GLU A 65 19.93 4.61 -6.38
N VAL A 66 19.98 4.90 -7.68
CA VAL A 66 19.42 4.03 -8.72
C VAL A 66 20.04 2.63 -8.65
N ALA A 67 21.37 2.54 -8.49
CA ALA A 67 22.07 1.26 -8.35
C ALA A 67 21.59 0.46 -7.13
N ARG A 68 21.52 1.10 -5.97
CA ARG A 68 21.05 0.47 -4.73
C ARG A 68 19.64 -0.09 -4.88
N ARG A 69 18.73 0.68 -5.48
CA ARG A 69 17.33 0.26 -5.69
C ARG A 69 17.20 -0.84 -6.73
N ALA A 70 18.07 -0.88 -7.73
CA ALA A 70 18.15 -1.96 -8.70
C ALA A 70 18.82 -3.23 -8.14
N GLY A 71 19.31 -3.21 -6.90
CA GLY A 71 20.05 -4.33 -6.29
C GLY A 71 21.44 -4.53 -6.88
N VAL A 72 22.04 -3.47 -7.43
CA VAL A 72 23.35 -3.47 -8.08
C VAL A 72 24.33 -2.61 -7.29
N HIS A 73 25.60 -3.01 -7.22
CA HIS A 73 26.60 -2.22 -6.52
C HIS A 73 26.87 -0.90 -7.29
N PRO A 74 26.98 0.27 -6.63
CA PRO A 74 27.19 1.55 -7.32
C PRO A 74 28.42 1.59 -8.24
N THR A 75 29.47 0.82 -7.92
CA THR A 75 30.68 0.77 -8.76
C THR A 75 30.48 0.00 -10.06
N SER A 76 29.40 -0.78 -10.21
CA SER A 76 29.14 -1.56 -11.42
C SER A 76 28.97 -0.68 -12.66
N PHE A 77 28.48 0.55 -12.51
CA PHE A 77 28.36 1.55 -13.59
C PHE A 77 29.69 2.07 -14.14
N TYR A 78 30.82 1.73 -13.49
CA TYR A 78 32.16 2.12 -13.92
C TYR A 78 32.92 0.96 -14.58
N THR A 79 32.30 -0.21 -14.69
CA THR A 79 32.89 -1.36 -15.40
C THR A 79 32.69 -1.23 -16.91
N ASP A 80 33.66 -1.66 -17.71
CA ASP A 80 33.62 -1.51 -19.18
C ASP A 80 32.34 -2.06 -19.83
N LYS A 81 31.80 -3.16 -19.29
CA LYS A 81 30.58 -3.81 -19.81
C LYS A 81 29.30 -3.03 -19.54
N LEU A 82 29.30 -2.18 -18.52
CA LEU A 82 28.13 -1.44 -18.03
C LEU A 82 28.33 0.08 -18.07
N ARG A 83 29.43 0.54 -18.67
CA ARG A 83 29.75 1.97 -18.78
C ARG A 83 28.64 2.72 -19.51
N ASP A 84 28.19 2.19 -20.64
CA ASP A 84 27.10 2.76 -21.44
C ASP A 84 25.81 2.87 -20.63
N LEU A 85 25.47 1.84 -19.85
CA LEU A 85 24.30 1.89 -18.94
C LEU A 85 24.48 2.96 -17.87
N GLY A 86 25.70 3.10 -17.32
CA GLY A 86 26.02 4.15 -16.38
C GLY A 86 25.87 5.55 -16.97
N GLU A 87 26.22 5.73 -18.24
CA GLU A 87 26.01 6.97 -18.99
C GLU A 87 24.53 7.24 -19.24
N GLU A 88 23.74 6.24 -19.67
CA GLU A 88 22.28 6.33 -19.80
C GLU A 88 21.63 6.82 -18.49
N VAL A 89 22.02 6.24 -17.35
CA VAL A 89 21.50 6.63 -16.03
C VAL A 89 21.88 8.08 -15.70
N ARG A 90 23.10 8.52 -16.00
CA ARG A 90 23.53 9.91 -15.73
C ARG A 90 22.78 10.90 -16.61
N THR A 91 22.61 10.59 -17.89
CA THR A 91 21.85 11.43 -18.84
C THR A 91 20.41 11.58 -18.37
N TRP A 92 19.75 10.48 -18.00
CA TRP A 92 18.39 10.52 -17.45
C TRP A 92 18.29 11.35 -16.16
N LEU A 93 19.27 11.23 -15.25
CA LEU A 93 19.31 12.06 -14.04
C LEU A 93 19.49 13.55 -14.36
N ASP A 94 20.26 13.87 -15.40
CA ASP A 94 20.48 15.25 -15.81
C ASP A 94 19.27 15.83 -16.54
N GLU A 95 18.53 15.03 -17.31
CA GLU A 95 17.22 15.39 -17.86
C GLU A 95 16.21 15.69 -16.74
N LEU A 96 16.12 14.80 -15.75
CA LEU A 96 15.27 15.00 -14.57
C LEU A 96 15.62 16.26 -13.77
N LYS A 97 16.91 16.62 -13.68
CA LYS A 97 17.35 17.87 -13.06
C LYS A 97 16.96 19.09 -13.90
N ARG A 98 17.08 19.01 -15.24
CA ARG A 98 16.73 20.09 -16.16
C ARG A 98 15.24 20.38 -16.17
N GLU A 99 14.40 19.34 -16.08
CA GLU A 99 12.94 19.46 -15.99
C GLU A 99 12.45 20.04 -14.64
N LYS A 100 13.38 20.46 -13.76
CA LYS A 100 13.13 21.01 -12.40
C LYS A 100 12.53 20.01 -11.41
N VAL A 101 12.43 18.74 -11.79
CA VAL A 101 11.78 17.70 -11.00
C VAL A 101 12.76 17.14 -9.96
N VAL A 102 14.05 16.97 -10.27
CA VAL A 102 14.95 16.26 -9.35
C VAL A 102 16.24 17.01 -9.06
N GLY A 103 16.12 18.05 -8.25
CA GLY A 103 17.24 18.57 -7.47
C GLY A 103 16.82 18.67 -6.00
N SER A 104 17.77 18.93 -5.12
CA SER A 104 17.52 19.53 -3.80
C SER A 104 16.94 20.96 -3.93
N VAL A 105 16.16 21.20 -4.98
CA VAL A 105 15.38 22.40 -5.22
C VAL A 105 14.07 22.17 -4.47
N ARG A 106 14.15 22.39 -3.17
CA ARG A 106 13.24 23.27 -2.44
C ARG A 106 11.85 23.34 -3.09
N VAL A 107 11.06 22.27 -3.03
CA VAL A 107 9.59 22.41 -3.13
C VAL A 107 9.18 23.23 -1.92
N ARG A 108 9.25 24.56 -2.09
CA ARG A 108 8.59 25.53 -1.24
C ARG A 108 7.09 25.43 -1.56
N LYS A 109 6.46 24.28 -1.24
CA LYS A 109 5.34 24.44 -0.31
C LYS A 109 5.98 25.14 0.87
N THR A 110 5.73 26.45 0.99
CA THR A 110 6.26 27.26 2.08
C THR A 110 6.01 26.49 3.37
N LEU A 111 6.87 26.63 4.37
CA LEU A 111 6.61 26.04 5.69
C LEU A 111 5.16 26.32 6.13
N VAL A 112 4.66 27.51 5.79
CA VAL A 112 3.26 27.94 5.90
C VAL A 112 2.27 27.00 5.21
N ALA A 113 2.44 26.69 3.91
CA ALA A 113 1.54 25.77 3.21
C ALA A 113 1.52 24.36 3.82
N ARG A 114 2.66 23.86 4.31
CA ARG A 114 2.72 22.57 4.99
C ARG A 114 2.02 22.63 6.35
N ILE A 115 2.28 23.67 7.13
CA ILE A 115 1.59 23.90 8.41
C ILE A 115 0.08 23.98 8.18
N GLU A 116 -0.36 24.64 7.12
CA GLU A 116 -1.77 24.74 6.77
C GLU A 116 -2.37 23.38 6.39
N ASP A 117 -1.67 22.57 5.59
CA ASP A 117 -2.09 21.20 5.27
C ASP A 117 -2.20 20.35 6.55
N TRP A 118 -1.21 20.41 7.44
CA TRP A 118 -1.23 19.72 8.74
C TRP A 118 -2.35 20.20 9.65
N LYS A 119 -2.60 21.51 9.68
CA LYS A 119 -3.67 22.12 10.46
C LYS A 119 -5.04 21.64 9.99
N LYS A 120 -5.27 21.60 8.68
CA LYS A 120 -6.51 21.05 8.10
C LYS A 120 -6.72 19.59 8.45
N LEU A 121 -5.68 18.76 8.36
CA LEU A 121 -5.76 17.35 8.76
C LEU A 121 -6.08 17.20 10.24
N TYR A 122 -5.44 18.01 11.10
CA TYR A 122 -5.68 18.00 12.53
C TYR A 122 -7.09 18.48 12.89
N GLU A 123 -7.57 19.55 12.26
CA GLU A 123 -8.93 20.06 12.45
C GLU A 123 -9.98 19.05 11.99
N GLY A 124 -9.75 18.38 10.86
CA GLY A 124 -10.62 17.30 10.40
C GLY A 124 -10.67 16.12 11.37
N LEU A 125 -9.52 15.71 11.91
CA LEU A 125 -9.44 14.65 12.93
C LEU A 125 -10.15 15.06 14.22
N LEU A 126 -9.95 16.31 14.67
CA LEU A 126 -10.60 16.83 15.88
C LEU A 126 -12.12 16.91 15.71
N GLN A 127 -12.60 17.31 14.53
CA GLN A 127 -14.03 17.33 14.24
C GLN A 127 -14.60 15.91 14.25
N SER A 128 -13.97 14.96 13.56
CA SER A 128 -14.40 13.57 13.56
C SER A 128 -14.45 12.98 14.98
N HIS A 129 -13.47 13.29 15.83
CA HIS A 129 -13.47 12.86 17.23
C HIS A 129 -14.66 13.45 18.01
N ARG A 130 -14.96 14.74 17.83
CA ARG A 130 -16.11 15.38 18.48
C ARG A 130 -17.42 14.76 18.04
N ASP A 131 -17.57 14.50 16.75
CA ASP A 131 -18.78 13.88 16.20
C ASP A 131 -18.96 12.47 16.78
N THR A 132 -17.90 11.66 16.86
CA THR A 132 -17.96 10.32 17.47
C THR A 132 -18.26 10.34 18.96
N GLU A 133 -17.76 11.34 19.70
CA GLU A 133 -18.08 11.48 21.13
C GLU A 133 -19.55 11.86 21.35
N LEU A 134 -20.11 12.72 20.49
CA LEU A 134 -21.53 13.09 20.54
C LEU A 134 -22.42 11.89 20.17
N GLU A 135 -22.06 11.14 19.13
CA GLU A 135 -22.76 9.91 18.75
C GLU A 135 -22.73 8.88 19.89
N LEU A 136 -21.59 8.72 20.56
CA LEU A 136 -21.46 7.83 21.71
C LEU A 136 -22.38 8.24 22.86
N GLN A 137 -22.45 9.54 23.18
CA GLN A 137 -23.34 10.06 24.22
C GLN A 137 -24.82 9.81 23.88
N GLU A 138 -25.21 10.05 22.63
CA GLU A 138 -26.58 9.80 22.16
C GLU A 138 -26.94 8.32 22.26
N VAL A 139 -26.06 7.42 21.79
CA VAL A 139 -26.29 5.96 21.88
C VAL A 139 -26.38 5.51 23.34
N GLN A 140 -25.55 6.06 24.24
CA GLN A 140 -25.63 5.75 25.66
C GLN A 140 -26.96 6.21 26.28
N TYR A 141 -27.44 7.40 25.90
CA TYR A 141 -28.74 7.91 26.32
C TYR A 141 -29.87 7.01 25.83
N GLN A 142 -29.92 6.70 24.54
CA GLN A 142 -30.91 5.79 23.95
C GLN A 142 -30.89 4.41 24.60
N LEU A 143 -29.70 3.86 24.89
CA LEU A 143 -29.55 2.59 25.59
C LEU A 143 -30.14 2.65 27.01
N SER A 144 -29.96 3.77 27.71
CA SER A 144 -30.52 3.98 29.04
C SER A 144 -32.06 4.05 29.01
N GLU A 145 -32.61 4.78 28.04
CA GLU A 145 -34.07 4.89 27.83
C GLU A 145 -34.69 3.54 27.45
N ALA A 146 -34.04 2.79 26.55
CA ALA A 146 -34.49 1.46 26.16
C ALA A 146 -34.47 0.49 27.35
N ARG A 147 -33.43 0.53 28.19
CA ARG A 147 -33.33 -0.28 29.41
C ARG A 147 -34.43 0.06 30.42
N ASN A 148 -34.70 1.35 30.62
CA ASN A 148 -35.79 1.79 31.49
C ASN A 148 -37.15 1.33 30.96
N SER A 149 -37.37 1.46 29.64
CA SER A 149 -38.59 1.01 28.98
C SER A 149 -38.80 -0.51 29.10
N ILE A 150 -37.74 -1.30 28.89
CA ILE A 150 -37.80 -2.77 29.08
C ILE A 150 -38.19 -3.10 30.52
N LYS A 151 -37.55 -2.46 31.50
CA LYS A 151 -37.84 -2.69 32.91
C LYS A 151 -39.29 -2.36 33.27
N ASP A 152 -39.83 -1.25 32.75
CA ASP A 152 -41.22 -0.88 32.99
C ASP A 152 -42.19 -1.88 32.34
N LEU A 153 -41.94 -2.28 31.08
CA LEU A 153 -42.74 -3.30 30.39
C LEU A 153 -42.70 -4.66 31.09
N GLU A 154 -41.54 -5.07 31.63
CA GLU A 154 -41.40 -6.28 32.43
C GLU A 154 -42.24 -6.21 33.72
N GLN A 155 -42.26 -5.05 34.39
CA GLN A 155 -43.10 -4.84 35.57
C GLN A 155 -44.59 -4.87 35.22
N GLN A 156 -44.99 -4.22 34.12
CA GLN A 156 -46.37 -4.24 33.65
C GLN A 156 -46.81 -5.66 33.29
N LYS A 157 -45.97 -6.40 32.56
CA LYS A 157 -46.21 -7.80 32.21
C LYS A 157 -46.40 -8.66 33.47
N ALA A 158 -45.51 -8.55 34.45
CA ALA A 158 -45.62 -9.29 35.70
C ALA A 158 -46.93 -8.97 36.45
N ARG A 159 -47.35 -7.69 36.49
CA ARG A 159 -48.65 -7.30 37.09
C ARG A 159 -49.83 -7.90 36.35
N LEU A 160 -49.81 -7.87 35.01
CA LEU A 160 -50.87 -8.45 34.19
C LEU A 160 -50.95 -9.98 34.32
N GLU A 161 -49.81 -10.66 34.43
CA GLU A 161 -49.77 -12.11 34.68
C GLU A 161 -50.38 -12.48 36.03
N VAL A 162 -50.12 -11.69 37.09
CA VAL A 162 -50.77 -11.85 38.39
C VAL A 162 -52.29 -11.66 38.28
N LEU A 163 -52.75 -10.56 37.67
CA LEU A 163 -54.18 -10.27 37.49
C LEU A 163 -54.89 -11.34 36.64
N ALA A 164 -54.24 -11.83 35.59
CA ALA A 164 -54.77 -12.91 34.76
C ALA A 164 -54.88 -14.23 35.53
N GLY A 165 -53.88 -14.56 36.37
CA GLY A 165 -53.94 -15.71 37.27
C GLY A 165 -55.07 -15.60 38.29
N GLU A 166 -55.26 -14.43 38.90
CA GLU A 166 -56.38 -14.17 39.83
C GLU A 166 -57.75 -14.25 39.14
N ALA A 167 -57.86 -13.77 37.90
CA ALA A 167 -59.08 -13.85 37.11
C ALA A 167 -59.41 -15.30 36.69
N ALA A 168 -58.39 -16.10 36.33
CA ALA A 168 -58.56 -17.51 35.99
C ALA A 168 -59.03 -18.37 37.19
N GLY A 169 -58.69 -17.97 38.42
CA GLY A 169 -59.15 -18.63 39.65
C GLY A 169 -60.59 -18.29 40.06
N LYS A 170 -61.19 -17.23 39.50
CA LYS A 170 -62.58 -16.84 39.79
C LYS A 170 -63.54 -17.60 38.88
N LYS A 171 -64.41 -18.42 39.48
CA LYS A 171 -65.44 -19.21 38.77
C LYS A 171 -66.38 -18.25 38.01
N VAL A 172 -66.28 -18.24 36.69
CA VAL A 172 -67.13 -17.43 35.81
C VAL A 172 -68.56 -17.96 35.89
N ILE A 173 -69.47 -17.20 36.50
CA ILE A 173 -70.90 -17.50 36.52
C ILE A 173 -71.54 -16.80 35.32
N PRO A 174 -72.09 -17.53 34.34
CA PRO A 174 -72.73 -16.92 33.18
C PRO A 174 -73.99 -16.17 33.63
N LEU A 175 -74.07 -14.86 33.31
CA LEU A 175 -75.19 -13.98 33.66
C LEU A 175 -76.47 -14.26 32.86
N ARG A 176 -76.45 -15.21 31.93
CA ARG A 176 -77.64 -15.61 31.16
C ARG A 176 -77.77 -17.14 31.18
N PRO A 177 -78.87 -17.70 31.71
CA PRO A 177 -79.14 -19.11 31.57
C PRO A 177 -79.29 -19.44 30.09
N LYS A 178 -78.65 -20.53 29.67
CA LYS A 178 -78.75 -21.07 28.32
C LYS A 178 -80.17 -21.65 28.21
N ASN A 179 -81.07 -20.90 27.60
CA ASN A 179 -82.42 -21.40 27.32
C ASN A 179 -82.30 -22.66 26.44
N GLY A 180 -83.00 -23.71 26.86
CA GLY A 180 -83.07 -25.00 26.16
C GLY A 180 -83.81 -24.93 24.84
#